data_AF-A0A0B7MHC2-F1
#
_entry.id   AF-A0A0B7MHC2-F1
#
_cell.length_a   1.000
_cell.length_b   1.000
_cell.length_c   1.000
_cell.angle_alpha   90.00
_cell.angle_beta   90.00
_cell.angle_gamma   90.00
#
_symmetry.space_group_name_H-M   'P 1'
#
loop_
_entity.id
_entity.type
_entity.pdbx_description
1 polymer ?
#
loop_
_entity_poly.entity_id
_entity_poly.type
_entity_poly.pdbx_seq_one_letter_code
_entity_poly.pdbx_strand_id
1 'polypeptide(L)'
;MAVDGTQKYVMDQCWDECYPHRRVQGKDGEHHQYYAYVLEAVLILSNGMVLPLMSEFLENDTELEKIESDERVETGLRVKGVLSLGYTA
;
A
#
# COMPACT_ATOMS: atom_id res chain seq x y z
N MET A 1 3.14 -15.30 12.39
CA MET A 1 3.13 -13.89 11.95
C MET A 1 2.16 -13.80 10.79
N ALA A 2 1.39 -12.72 10.72
CA ALA A 2 0.52 -12.41 9.59
C ALA A 2 0.87 -11.03 9.04
N VAL A 3 0.73 -10.88 7.74
CA VAL A 3 0.83 -9.59 7.05
C VAL A 3 -0.40 -9.46 6.19
N ASP A 4 -1.09 -8.33 6.29
CA ASP A 4 -2.29 -8.06 5.50
C ASP A 4 -2.29 -6.60 5.01
N GLY A 5 -2.90 -6.37 3.85
CA GLY A 5 -3.02 -5.05 3.24
C GLY A 5 -4.44 -4.51 3.40
N THR A 6 -4.58 -3.31 3.95
CA THR A 6 -5.87 -2.64 4.07
C THR A 6 -5.92 -1.39 3.20
N GLN A 7 -6.94 -1.30 2.32
CA GLN A 7 -7.28 -0.06 1.64
C GLN A 7 -7.93 0.90 2.64
N LYS A 8 -7.23 1.96 3.03
CA LYS A 8 -7.77 2.96 3.95
C LYS A 8 -8.59 4.02 3.22
N TYR A 9 -8.21 4.38 1.98
CA TYR A 9 -8.90 5.45 1.25
C TYR A 9 -8.78 5.34 -0.28
N VAL A 10 -9.74 5.94 -1.00
CA VAL A 10 -9.77 6.11 -2.46
C VAL A 10 -10.00 7.58 -2.78
N MET A 11 -9.22 8.13 -3.71
CA MET A 11 -9.27 9.53 -4.15
C MET A 11 -9.46 9.59 -5.67
N ASP A 12 -10.22 10.57 -6.13
CA ASP A 12 -10.45 10.89 -7.54
C ASP A 12 -9.48 11.97 -8.09
N GLN A 13 -8.72 12.62 -7.20
CA GLN A 13 -7.69 13.60 -7.52
C GLN A 13 -6.33 13.16 -6.98
N CYS A 14 -5.26 13.45 -7.73
CA CYS A 14 -3.88 13.29 -7.26
C CYS A 14 -3.57 14.32 -6.18
N TRP A 15 -3.25 13.86 -4.96
CA TRP A 15 -2.79 14.73 -3.87
C TRP A 15 -1.27 14.70 -3.70
N ASP A 16 -0.64 13.58 -4.07
CA ASP A 16 0.80 13.37 -4.06
C ASP A 16 1.13 12.28 -5.10
N GLU A 17 2.29 12.40 -5.75
CA GLU A 17 2.74 11.43 -6.76
C GLU A 17 3.13 10.08 -6.15
N CYS A 18 3.42 10.06 -4.84
CA CYS A 18 3.71 8.83 -4.11
C CYS A 18 2.49 7.91 -3.96
N TYR A 19 1.26 8.37 -4.24
CA TYR A 19 0.09 7.52 -4.10
C TYR A 19 -0.03 6.52 -5.26
N PRO A 20 -0.20 5.22 -4.95
CA PRO A 20 -0.57 4.24 -5.95
C PRO A 20 -1.84 4.65 -6.69
N HIS A 21 -1.83 4.50 -8.00
CA HIS A 21 -2.98 4.86 -8.81
C HIS A 21 -3.21 3.89 -9.95
N ARG A 22 -4.45 3.86 -10.43
CA ARG A 22 -4.80 3.13 -11.64
C ARG A 22 -5.76 3.92 -12.50
N ARG A 23 -5.77 3.61 -13.79
CA ARG A 23 -6.80 4.11 -14.70
C ARG A 23 -8.05 3.26 -14.61
N VAL A 24 -9.20 3.91 -14.63
CA VAL A 24 -10.52 3.29 -14.54
C VAL A 24 -11.44 3.87 -15.60
N GLN A 25 -12.25 3.00 -16.22
CA GLN A 25 -13.35 3.47 -17.07
C GLN A 25 -14.53 3.89 -16.20
N GLY A 26 -14.93 5.15 -16.33
CA GLY A 26 -16.15 5.72 -15.77
C GLY A 26 -17.19 6.03 -16.86
N LYS A 27 -18.35 6.54 -16.41
CA LYS A 27 -19.42 6.97 -17.32
C LYS A 27 -19.01 8.15 -18.21
N ASP A 28 -18.17 9.04 -17.68
CA ASP A 28 -17.71 10.25 -18.37
C ASP A 28 -16.34 10.06 -19.05
N GLY A 29 -15.89 8.80 -19.19
CA GLY A 29 -14.62 8.44 -19.79
C GLY A 29 -13.62 7.86 -18.80
N GLU A 30 -12.38 7.71 -19.27
CA GLU A 30 -11.26 7.22 -18.47
C GLU A 30 -10.80 8.29 -17.47
N HIS A 31 -10.64 7.90 -16.21
CA HIS A 31 -10.11 8.76 -15.16
C HIS A 31 -9.15 7.96 -14.26
N HIS A 32 -8.37 8.67 -13.45
CA HIS A 32 -7.48 8.05 -12.47
C HIS A 32 -8.18 7.89 -11.11
N GLN A 33 -7.90 6.80 -10.42
CA GLN A 33 -8.17 6.62 -9.00
C GLN A 33 -6.86 6.40 -8.27
N TYR A 34 -6.71 7.09 -7.13
CA TYR A 34 -5.55 7.03 -6.26
C TYR A 34 -5.94 6.37 -4.94
N TYR A 35 -5.00 5.68 -4.31
CA TYR A 35 -5.30 4.85 -3.16
C TYR A 35 -4.34 5.08 -2.02
N ALA A 36 -4.87 5.12 -0.79
CA ALA A 36 -4.07 4.97 0.42
C ALA A 36 -4.20 3.54 0.93
N TYR A 37 -3.13 2.76 0.77
CA TYR A 37 -3.03 1.39 1.28
C TYR A 37 -2.00 1.34 2.40
N VAL A 38 -2.27 0.56 3.43
CA VAL A 38 -1.30 0.23 4.47
C VAL A 38 -1.13 -1.28 4.58
N LEU A 39 0.12 -1.73 4.68
CA LEU A 39 0.48 -3.08 5.08
C LEU A 39 0.64 -3.13 6.58
N GLU A 40 -0.01 -4.08 7.24
CA GLU A 40 0.05 -4.27 8.69
C GLU A 40 0.63 -5.66 8.97
N ALA A 41 1.72 -5.72 9.71
CA ALA A 41 2.36 -6.95 10.16
C ALA A 41 2.08 -7.17 11.65
N VAL A 42 1.59 -8.36 12.00
CA VAL A 42 1.22 -8.73 13.37
C VAL A 42 1.81 -10.08 13.78
N LEU A 43 2.19 -10.19 15.05
CA LEU A 43 2.55 -11.46 15.69
C LEU A 43 1.33 -12.01 16.42
N ILE A 44 0.91 -13.22 16.04
CA ILE A 44 -0.17 -13.95 16.70
C ILE A 44 0.46 -15.01 17.58
N LEU A 45 0.24 -14.93 18.88
CA LEU A 45 0.76 -15.88 19.87
C LEU A 45 -0.22 -17.04 20.06
N SER A 46 0.27 -18.17 20.58
CA SER A 46 -0.53 -19.39 20.77
C SER A 46 -1.71 -19.22 21.73
N ASN A 47 -1.66 -18.22 22.62
CA ASN A 47 -2.76 -17.86 23.53
C ASN A 47 -3.80 -16.91 22.89
N GLY A 48 -3.66 -16.59 21.60
CA GLY A 48 -4.56 -15.70 20.86
C GLY A 48 -4.24 -14.21 20.96
N MET A 49 -3.19 -13.81 21.69
CA MET A 49 -2.76 -12.42 21.73
C MET A 49 -2.17 -11.97 20.39
N VAL A 50 -2.54 -10.78 19.93
CA VAL A 50 -2.07 -10.16 18.70
C VAL A 50 -1.23 -8.93 19.04
N LEU A 51 0.04 -8.92 18.62
CA LEU A 51 0.96 -7.81 18.81
C LEU A 51 1.25 -7.14 17.45
N PRO A 52 0.93 -5.85 17.28
CA PRO A 52 1.36 -5.10 16.11
C PRO A 52 2.88 -5.04 16.07
N LEU A 53 3.48 -5.36 14.93
CA LEU A 53 4.93 -5.29 14.74
C LEU A 53 5.32 -4.08 13.91
N MET A 54 4.61 -3.85 12.80
CA MET A 54 4.94 -2.82 11.83
C MET A 54 3.70 -2.44 11.02
N SER A 55 3.61 -1.18 10.63
CA SER A 55 2.62 -0.68 9.69
C SER A 55 3.32 0.21 8.68
N GLU A 56 2.94 0.12 7.42
CA GLU A 56 3.61 0.88 6.38
C GLU A 56 2.68 1.23 5.22
N PHE A 57 2.71 2.49 4.78
CA PHE A 57 1.93 2.92 3.63
C PHE A 57 2.63 2.50 2.34
N LEU A 58 1.84 1.97 1.41
CA LEU A 58 2.34 1.63 0.09
C LEU A 58 2.54 2.91 -0.72
N GLU A 59 3.76 3.08 -1.21
CA GLU A 59 4.13 4.16 -2.11
C GLU A 59 4.30 3.62 -3.53
N ASN A 60 3.90 4.44 -4.49
CA ASN A 60 4.14 4.24 -5.90
C ASN A 60 5.62 4.48 -6.22
N ASP A 61 6.28 3.54 -6.90
CA ASP A 61 7.67 3.69 -7.31
C ASP A 61 7.73 4.08 -8.79
N THR A 62 8.13 5.34 -9.05
CA THR A 62 8.19 5.92 -10.40
C THR A 62 9.19 5.21 -11.33
N GLU A 63 10.13 4.43 -10.80
CA GLU A 63 11.02 3.59 -11.62
C GLU A 63 10.35 2.26 -12.02
N LEU A 64 9.41 1.75 -11.21
CA LEU A 64 8.66 0.53 -11.51
C LEU A 64 7.48 0.79 -12.45
N GLU A 65 6.86 1.97 -12.39
CA GLU A 65 5.79 2.38 -13.31
C GLU A 65 6.22 2.36 -14.79
N LYS A 66 7.50 2.61 -15.07
CA LYS A 66 8.05 2.63 -16.44
C LYS A 66 8.06 1.23 -17.07
N ILE A 67 8.04 0.18 -16.27
CA ILE A 67 8.09 -1.22 -16.71
C ILE A 67 6.68 -1.73 -17.10
N GLU A 68 5.61 -1.14 -16.55
CA GLU A 68 4.21 -1.58 -16.74
C GLU A 68 3.59 -1.21 -18.09
N SER A 69 4.26 -0.38 -18.90
CA SER A 69 3.71 0.10 -20.16
C SER A 69 3.63 -0.93 -21.29
N ASP A 70 4.15 -2.15 -21.11
CA ASP A 70 4.28 -3.12 -22.21
C ASP A 70 3.32 -4.32 -22.17
N GLU A 71 2.79 -4.78 -21.02
CA GLU A 71 1.80 -5.88 -21.03
C GLU A 71 1.10 -5.97 -19.67
N ARG A 72 -0.24 -5.88 -19.67
CA ARG A 72 -1.20 -6.04 -18.54
C ARG A 72 -0.61 -6.65 -17.22
N VAL A 73 0.03 -5.89 -16.33
CA VAL A 73 0.42 -6.39 -14.98
C VAL A 73 0.49 -5.27 -13.92
N GLU A 74 0.27 -5.72 -12.67
CA GLU A 74 0.20 -5.09 -11.34
C GLU A 74 1.10 -3.89 -11.05
N THR A 75 0.50 -2.89 -10.39
CA THR A 75 1.14 -1.68 -9.84
C THR A 75 2.37 -2.03 -8.99
N GLY A 76 3.54 -1.50 -9.37
CA GLY A 76 4.81 -1.60 -8.68
C GLY A 76 4.80 -0.80 -7.38
N LEU A 77 4.58 -1.48 -6.26
CA LEU A 77 4.50 -0.88 -4.94
C LEU A 77 5.82 -1.10 -4.19
N ARG A 78 6.34 -0.05 -3.55
CA ARG A 78 7.53 -0.14 -2.71
C ARG A 78 7.19 -0.06 -1.23
N VAL A 79 7.91 -0.86 -0.44
CA VAL A 79 7.79 -1.00 1.02
C VAL A 79 9.14 -0.58 1.68
N LYS A 80 9.16 0.51 2.46
CA LYS A 80 10.20 1.03 3.36
C LYS A 80 9.90 0.72 4.84
N GLY A 81 10.40 -0.42 5.35
CA GLY A 81 10.09 -0.87 6.71
C GLY A 81 10.57 0.05 7.85
N VAL A 82 9.76 0.17 8.91
CA VAL A 82 10.09 0.83 10.19
C VAL A 82 9.98 -0.18 11.34
N LEU A 83 11.11 -0.60 11.89
CA LEU A 83 11.15 -1.44 13.10
C LEU A 83 11.21 -0.55 14.36
N SER A 84 10.09 -0.40 15.05
CA SER A 84 10.04 0.17 16.40
C SER A 84 10.00 -0.98 17.43
N LEU A 85 11.17 -1.45 17.87
CA LEU A 85 11.29 -2.26 19.08
C LEU A 85 11.47 -1.34 20.28
N GLY A 86 10.36 -0.83 20.80
CA GLY A 86 10.30 -0.13 22.08
C GLY A 86 10.05 -1.12 23.23
N TYR A 87 11.10 -1.73 23.77
CA TYR A 87 11.08 -2.20 25.16
C TYR A 87 11.78 -1.15 26.01
N THR A 88 11.03 -0.33 26.73
CA THR A 88 11.56 0.41 27.88
C THR A 88 11.28 -0.44 29.11
N ALA A 89 12.36 -0.93 29.73
CA ALA A 89 12.35 -1.67 31.00
C ALA A 89 11.95 -0.77 32.17
#